data_AF-A0A0C9YEC8-F1
#
_entry.id   AF-A0A0C9YEC8-F1
#
_cell.length_a   1.000
_cell.length_b   1.000
_cell.length_c   1.000
_cell.angle_alpha   90.00
_cell.angle_beta   90.00
_cell.angle_gamma   90.00
#
_symmetry.space_group_name_H-M   'P 1'
#
loop_
_entity.id
_entity.type
_entity.pdbx_description
1 polymer ?
#
loop_
_entity_poly.entity_id
_entity_poly.type
_entity_poly.pdbx_seq_one_letter_code
_entity_poly.pdbx_strand_id
1 'polypeptide(L)' 'DLILQTVVSVLNNTKGTVPNILKSLSQDARDTLMKYIYKGMGVPGWGDVSGNVLLAWQEKLTEVAGTGCIVRVMSDPRTA' A
#
# COMPACT_ATOMS: atom_id res chain seq x y z
N ASP A 1 -10.00 -1.15 -12.44
CA ASP A 1 -10.33 -0.91 -11.03
C ASP A 1 -10.49 -2.18 -10.18
N LEU A 2 -10.75 -3.34 -10.80
CA LEU A 2 -10.87 -4.63 -10.09
C LEU A 2 -9.61 -5.01 -9.28
N ILE A 3 -8.41 -4.73 -9.81
CA ILE A 3 -7.15 -5.05 -9.10
C ILE A 3 -7.02 -4.22 -7.82
N LEU A 4 -7.34 -2.92 -7.86
CA LEU A 4 -7.30 -2.06 -6.67
C LEU A 4 -8.32 -2.57 -5.63
N GLN A 5 -9.53 -2.93 -6.08
CA GLN A 5 -10.55 -3.56 -5.25
C GLN A 5 -10.05 -4.81 -4.55
N THR A 6 -9.43 -5.72 -5.29
CA THR A 6 -8.87 -6.95 -4.74
C THR A 6 -7.76 -6.66 -3.73
N VAL A 7 -6.83 -5.73 -4.06
CA VAL A 7 -5.73 -5.37 -3.15
C VAL A 7 -6.30 -4.84 -1.84
N VAL A 8 -7.17 -3.83 -1.87
CA VAL A 8 -7.72 -3.23 -0.65
C VAL A 8 -8.55 -4.24 0.14
N SER A 9 -9.32 -5.11 -0.52
CA SER A 9 -10.03 -6.20 0.15
C SER A 9 -9.07 -7.13 0.88
N VAL A 10 -7.94 -7.49 0.27
CA VAL A 10 -6.89 -8.28 0.94
C VAL A 10 -6.30 -7.51 2.12
N LEU A 11 -5.98 -6.22 1.96
CA LEU A 11 -5.44 -5.40 3.05
C LEU A 11 -6.40 -5.29 4.24
N ASN A 12 -7.71 -5.14 3.99
CA ASN A 12 -8.75 -5.06 5.01
C ASN A 12 -8.96 -6.39 5.75
N ASN A 13 -8.83 -7.52 5.06
CA ASN A 13 -9.09 -8.85 5.63
C ASN A 13 -7.84 -9.53 6.20
N THR A 14 -6.65 -8.99 5.94
CA THR A 14 -5.41 -9.52 6.50
C THR A 14 -5.37 -9.27 8.00
N LYS A 15 -5.50 -10.34 8.79
CA LYS A 15 -5.32 -10.33 10.24
C LYS A 15 -4.00 -11.03 10.58
N GLY A 16 -3.06 -10.35 11.24
CA GLY A 16 -1.78 -10.95 11.66
C GLY A 16 -0.59 -9.99 11.66
N THR A 17 0.62 -10.56 11.76
CA THR A 17 1.91 -9.82 11.75
C THR A 17 2.26 -9.32 10.35
N VAL A 18 1.59 -8.24 9.92
CA VAL A 18 1.86 -7.47 8.69
C VAL A 18 3.37 -7.30 8.41
N PRO A 19 4.24 -6.97 9.40
CA PRO A 19 5.67 -6.83 9.13
C PRO A 19 6.35 -8.08 8.57
N ASN A 20 5.91 -9.28 8.95
CA ASN A 20 6.50 -10.53 8.44
C ASN A 20 6.15 -10.77 6.98
N ILE A 21 4.90 -10.45 6.59
CA ILE A 21 4.45 -10.49 5.20
C ILE A 21 5.26 -9.49 4.38
N LEU A 22 5.41 -8.27 4.87
CA LEU A 22 6.19 -7.25 4.18
C LEU A 22 7.65 -7.66 4.00
N LYS A 23 8.27 -8.29 5.01
CA LYS A 23 9.64 -8.80 4.95
C LYS A 23 9.82 -9.93 3.93
N SER A 24 8.79 -10.75 3.67
CA SER A 24 8.86 -11.81 2.66
C SER A 24 8.69 -11.30 1.22
N LEU A 25 8.11 -10.11 1.04
CA LEU A 25 8.00 -9.46 -0.26
C LEU A 25 9.36 -8.94 -0.74
N SER A 26 9.60 -9.00 -2.06
CA SER A 26 10.72 -8.31 -2.70
C SER A 26 10.58 -6.79 -2.61
N GLN A 27 11.68 -6.06 -2.84
CA GLN A 27 11.65 -4.60 -2.85
C GLN A 27 10.66 -4.05 -3.90
N ASP A 28 10.66 -4.62 -5.12
CA ASP A 28 9.74 -4.21 -6.18
C ASP A 28 8.27 -4.45 -5.81
N ALA A 29 7.98 -5.54 -5.10
CA ALA A 29 6.63 -5.85 -4.63
C ALA A 29 6.17 -4.88 -3.53
N ARG A 30 7.08 -4.49 -2.61
CA ARG A 30 6.81 -3.46 -1.59
C ARG A 30 6.54 -2.10 -2.23
N ASP A 31 7.36 -1.70 -3.21
CA ASP A 31 7.18 -0.43 -3.91
C ASP A 31 5.87 -0.44 -4.72
N THR A 32 5.53 -1.56 -5.35
CA THR A 32 4.26 -1.74 -6.06
C THR A 32 3.06 -1.65 -5.11
N LEU A 33 3.16 -2.28 -3.93
CA LEU A 33 2.14 -2.16 -2.89
C LEU A 33 1.95 -0.71 -2.45
N MET A 34 3.04 0.05 -2.27
CA MET A 34 2.98 1.47 -1.93
C MET A 34 2.21 2.28 -2.99
N LYS A 35 2.41 1.99 -4.29
CA LYS A 35 1.63 2.64 -5.38
C LYS A 35 0.15 2.38 -5.25
N TYR A 36 -0.26 1.13 -4.97
CA TYR A 36 -1.67 0.80 -4.79
C TYR A 36 -2.28 1.45 -3.54
N ILE A 37 -1.50 1.61 -2.47
CA ILE A 37 -1.95 2.30 -1.27
C ILE A 37 -2.22 3.79 -1.57
N TYR A 38 -1.28 4.50 -2.19
CA TYR A 38 -1.47 5.90 -2.59
C TYR A 38 -2.63 6.07 -3.59
N LYS A 39 -2.73 5.16 -4.56
CA LYS A 39 -3.86 5.15 -5.50
C LYS A 39 -5.18 4.97 -4.78
N GLY A 40 -5.28 4.04 -3.83
CA GLY A 40 -6.49 3.81 -3.03
C GLY A 40 -6.91 5.02 -2.20
N MET A 41 -5.95 5.77 -1.65
CA MET A 41 -6.20 7.01 -0.91
C MET A 41 -6.71 8.15 -1.81
N GLY A 42 -6.30 8.18 -3.08
CA GLY A 42 -6.69 9.22 -4.04
C GLY A 42 -8.01 8.97 -4.77
N VAL A 43 -8.63 7.78 -4.66
CA VAL A 43 -9.87 7.46 -5.36
C VAL A 43 -11.10 7.84 -4.51
N PRO A 44 -12.00 8.71 -5.01
CA PRO A 44 -13.24 9.06 -4.32
C PRO A 44 -14.11 7.82 -4.06
N GLY A 45 -14.69 7.70 -2.87
CA GLY A 45 -15.54 6.57 -2.48
C GLY A 45 -14.79 5.38 -1.86
N TRP A 46 -13.46 5.37 -1.89
CA TRP A 46 -12.62 4.37 -1.20
C TRP A 46 -12.15 4.82 0.19
N GLY A 47 -12.13 6.14 0.41
CA GLY A 47 -11.61 6.79 1.62
C GLY A 47 -12.36 6.44 2.91
N ASP A 48 -13.69 6.29 2.86
CA ASP A 48 -14.50 6.11 4.08
C ASP A 48 -14.44 4.69 4.66
N VAL A 49 -14.27 3.65 3.82
CA VAL A 49 -14.24 2.25 4.28
C VAL A 49 -12.81 1.77 4.57
N SER A 50 -11.81 2.38 3.94
CA SER A 50 -10.45 1.82 3.86
C SER A 50 -9.34 2.76 4.32
N GLY A 51 -9.63 4.04 4.61
CA GLY A 51 -8.61 5.06 4.91
C GLY A 51 -7.67 4.65 6.06
N ASN A 52 -8.24 4.24 7.19
CA ASN A 52 -7.47 3.81 8.36
C ASN A 52 -6.60 2.57 8.07
N VAL A 53 -7.10 1.63 7.28
CA VAL A 53 -6.35 0.42 6.92
C VAL A 53 -5.19 0.78 5.98
N LEU A 54 -5.45 1.60 4.97
CA LEU A 54 -4.42 2.06 4.04
C LEU A 54 -3.29 2.82 4.77
N LEU A 55 -3.63 3.66 5.75
CA LEU A 55 -2.66 4.35 6.60
C LEU A 55 -1.84 3.39 7.46
N ALA A 56 -2.49 2.41 8.10
CA ALA A 56 -1.79 1.40 8.90
C ALA A 56 -0.82 0.55 8.05
N TRP A 57 -1.24 0.17 6.84
CA TRP A 57 -0.38 -0.54 5.89
C TRP A 57 0.78 0.32 5.40
N GLN A 58 0.53 1.61 5.12
CA GLN A 58 1.57 2.56 4.74
C GLN A 58 2.63 2.71 5.86
N GLU A 59 2.21 2.83 7.11
CA GLU A 59 3.11 2.92 8.27
C GLU A 59 4.02 1.68 8.34
N LYS A 60 3.44 0.48 8.32
CA LYS A 60 4.21 -0.78 8.42
C LYS A 60 5.10 -1.04 7.21
N LEU A 61 4.66 -0.65 6.01
CA LEU A 61 5.46 -0.72 4.80
C LEU A 61 6.67 0.19 4.89
N THR A 62 6.50 1.40 5.42
CA THR A 62 7.58 2.37 5.62
C THR A 62 8.56 1.89 6.70
N GLU A 63 8.07 1.25 7.76
CA GLU A 63 8.90 0.64 8.82
C GLU A 63 9.85 -0.44 8.25
N VAL A 64 9.37 -1.25 7.29
CA VAL A 64 10.15 -2.36 6.71
C VAL A 64 11.02 -1.93 5.52
N ALA A 65 10.53 -1.04 4.66
CA ALA A 65 11.21 -0.66 3.41
C ALA A 65 11.97 0.67 3.50
N GLY A 66 11.80 1.42 4.60
CA GLY A 66 12.28 2.79 4.74
C GLY A 66 11.51 3.79 3.89
N THR A 67 11.82 5.08 4.05
CA THR A 67 11.14 6.19 3.33
C THR A 67 11.41 6.19 1.82
N GLY A 68 12.45 5.49 1.35
CA GLY A 68 12.77 5.39 -0.07
C GLY A 68 11.65 4.80 -0.93
N CYS A 69 10.79 3.94 -0.37
CA CYS A 69 9.63 3.41 -1.11
C CYS A 69 8.62 4.51 -1.45
N ILE A 70 8.40 5.48 -0.55
CA ILE A 70 7.52 6.62 -0.80
C ILE A 70 8.11 7.51 -1.90
N VAL A 71 9.39 7.85 -1.80
CA VAL A 71 10.07 8.71 -2.79
C VAL A 71 9.99 8.10 -4.20
N ARG A 72 10.19 6.77 -4.32
CA ARG A 72 10.06 6.06 -5.59
C ARG A 72 8.65 6.11 -6.16
N VAL A 73 7.61 6.03 -5.32
CA VAL A 73 6.21 6.21 -5.77
C VAL A 73 5.95 7.64 -6.23
N MET A 74 6.35 8.63 -5.44
CA MET A 74 6.15 10.05 -5.75
C MET A 74 6.93 10.50 -7.01
N SER A 75 8.02 9.82 -7.33
CA SER A 75 8.86 10.13 -8.49
C SER A 75 8.51 9.29 -9.74
N ASP A 76 7.56 8.36 -9.66
CA ASP A 76 7.19 7.51 -10.80
C ASP A 76 6.22 8.25 -11.74
N PRO A 77 6.64 8.64 -12.96
CA PRO A 77 5.79 9.37 -13.90
C PRO A 77 4.60 8.55 -14.40
N ARG A 78 4.57 7.23 -14.15
CA ARG A 78 3.43 6.36 -14.50
C ARG A 78 2.36 6.29 -13.41
N THR A 79 2.66 6.83 -12.23
CA THR A 79 1.74 6.86 -11.07
C THR A 79 1.18 8.26 -10.82
N ALA A 80 1.85 9.30 -11.33
CA ALA A 80 1.41 10.70 -11.31
C ALA A 80 0.26 11.00 -12.29
#